data_AF-A0A3R8ZF93-F1
#
_entry.id   AF-A0A3R8ZF93-F1
#
_cell.length_a   1.000
_cell.length_b   1.000
_cell.length_c   1.000
_cell.angle_alpha   90.00
_cell.angle_beta   90.00
_cell.angle_gamma   90.00
#
_symmetry.space_group_name_H-M   'P 1'
#
loop_
_entity.id
_entity.type
_entity.pdbx_description
1 polymer ?
#
loop_
_entity_poly.entity_id
_entity_poly.type
_entity_poly.pdbx_seq_one_letter_code
_entity_poly.pdbx_strand_id
1 'polypeptide(L)' 'MLPPEAEARCGLARLPPQATAADLEAAYVRRGAQIAACDAARQLAVETLRDERALIDAWLKCVGRQKMPVNSVKNAAHRC' A
#
# COMPACT_ATOMS: atom_id res chain seq x y z
N MET A 1 7.11 -6.24 -5.25
CA MET A 1 7.00 -5.21 -6.31
C MET A 1 5.79 -4.37 -5.95
N LEU A 2 5.87 -3.03 -6.04
CA LEU A 2 4.76 -2.19 -5.59
C LEU A 2 3.63 -2.15 -6.64
N PRO A 3 2.39 -1.85 -6.23
CA PRO A 3 1.30 -1.57 -7.17
C PRO A 3 1.64 -0.37 -8.07
N PRO A 4 1.29 -0.39 -9.37
CA PRO A 4 1.61 0.71 -10.30
C PRO A 4 1.12 2.08 -9.85
N GLU A 5 -0.06 2.14 -9.24
CA GLU A 5 -0.65 3.35 -8.68
C GLU A 5 0.27 3.96 -7.61
N ALA A 6 0.86 3.10 -6.78
CA ALA A 6 1.77 3.49 -5.72
C ALA A 6 3.18 3.86 -6.22
N GLU A 7 3.49 3.63 -7.50
CA GLU A 7 4.74 4.06 -8.15
C GLU A 7 4.55 5.31 -9.02
N ALA A 8 3.32 5.60 -9.43
CA ALA A 8 3.01 6.76 -10.26
C ALA A 8 3.49 8.07 -9.62
N ARG A 9 3.88 9.03 -10.46
CA ARG A 9 4.21 10.38 -10.00
C ARG A 9 2.94 11.08 -9.53
N CYS A 10 3.01 11.78 -8.39
CA CYS A 10 1.90 12.62 -7.97
C CYS A 10 1.59 13.68 -9.02
N GLY A 11 0.31 13.80 -9.40
CA GLY A 11 -0.15 14.96 -10.16
C GLY A 11 -0.07 16.21 -9.27
N LEU A 12 0.55 17.27 -9.77
CA LEU A 12 0.52 18.58 -9.14
C LEU A 12 0.08 19.60 -10.17
N ALA A 13 -0.92 20.42 -9.82
CA ALA A 13 -1.36 21.53 -10.63
C ALA A 13 -0.19 22.48 -10.88
N ARG A 14 0.11 22.73 -12.15
CA ARG A 14 1.12 23.69 -12.58
C ARG A 14 0.43 24.89 -13.19
N LEU A 15 0.96 26.07 -12.89
CA LEU A 15 0.53 27.31 -13.51
C LEU A 15 1.17 27.45 -14.89
N PRO A 16 0.45 27.97 -15.90
CA PRO A 16 1.06 28.36 -17.17
C PRO A 16 2.01 29.56 -16.96
N PRO A 17 2.93 29.82 -17.90
CA PRO A 17 3.95 30.86 -17.70
C PRO A 17 3.39 32.29 -17.60
N GLN A 18 2.16 32.54 -18.05
CA GLN A 18 1.44 33.81 -17.98
C GLN A 18 0.12 33.65 -17.20
N ALA A 19 0.21 32.95 -16.08
CA ALA A 19 -0.94 32.68 -15.22
C ALA A 19 -1.55 33.97 -14.65
N THR A 20 -2.88 34.01 -14.66
CA THR A 20 -3.69 35.02 -14.00
C THR A 20 -3.98 34.64 -12.55
N ALA A 21 -4.56 35.57 -11.78
CA ALA A 21 -5.07 35.26 -10.44
C ALA A 21 -6.15 34.15 -10.49
N ALA A 22 -7.00 34.13 -11.52
CA ALA A 22 -8.01 33.09 -11.68
C ALA A 22 -7.38 31.70 -11.91
N ASP A 23 -6.25 31.62 -12.63
CA ASP A 23 -5.51 30.36 -12.81
C ASP A 23 -4.95 29.84 -11.49
N LEU A 24 -4.48 30.74 -10.64
CA LEU A 24 -3.98 30.40 -9.30
C LEU A 24 -5.09 29.81 -8.44
N GLU A 25 -6.25 30.47 -8.36
CA GLU A 25 -7.38 29.98 -7.57
C GLU A 25 -7.84 28.60 -8.07
N ALA A 26 -7.96 28.44 -9.38
CA ALA A 26 -8.33 27.16 -9.97
C ALA A 26 -7.29 26.06 -9.68
N ALA A 27 -5.99 26.38 -9.74
CA ALA A 27 -4.92 25.44 -9.41
C ALA A 27 -4.92 25.08 -7.91
N TYR A 28 -5.18 26.06 -7.03
CA TYR A 28 -5.24 25.87 -5.59
C TYR A 28 -6.37 24.90 -5.20
N VAL A 29 -7.58 25.12 -5.74
CA VAL A 29 -8.73 24.23 -5.51
C VAL A 29 -8.43 22.79 -5.99
N ARG A 30 -7.83 22.62 -7.17
CA ARG A 30 -7.46 21.29 -7.68
C ARG A 30 -6.38 20.59 -6.84
N ARG A 31 -5.47 21.36 -6.24
CA ARG A 31 -4.32 20.83 -5.50
C ARG A 31 -4.73 19.96 -4.32
N GLY A 32 -5.81 20.32 -3.62
CA GLY A 32 -6.31 19.53 -2.49
C GLY A 32 -6.66 18.09 -2.91
N ALA A 33 -7.48 17.95 -3.96
CA ALA A 33 -7.87 16.64 -4.48
C ALA A 33 -6.67 15.84 -5.01
N GLN A 34 -5.71 16.50 -5.64
CA GLN A 34 -4.50 15.85 -6.15
C GLN A 34 -3.59 15.30 -5.05
N ILE A 35 -3.45 16.04 -3.94
CA ILE A 35 -2.67 15.58 -2.78
C ILE A 35 -3.35 14.36 -2.15
N ALA A 36 -4.66 14.44 -1.90
CA ALA A 36 -5.41 13.32 -1.31
C ALA A 36 -5.34 12.06 -2.18
N ALA A 37 -5.45 12.21 -3.51
CA ALA A 37 -5.33 11.09 -4.44
C ALA A 37 -3.92 10.48 -4.42
N CYS A 38 -2.86 11.29 -4.37
CA CYS A 38 -1.50 10.74 -4.32
C CYS A 38 -1.21 10.04 -2.98
N ASP A 39 -1.70 10.59 -1.87
CA ASP A 39 -1.53 9.97 -0.56
C ASP A 39 -2.23 8.61 -0.50
N ALA A 40 -3.46 8.52 -0.98
CA ALA A 40 -4.18 7.24 -1.11
C ALA A 40 -3.42 6.22 -1.97
N ALA A 41 -2.82 6.67 -3.09
CA ALA A 41 -2.00 5.80 -3.93
C ALA A 41 -0.72 5.31 -3.21
N ARG A 42 -0.05 6.17 -2.43
CA ARG A 42 1.13 5.76 -1.63
C ARG A 42 0.75 4.85 -0.47
N GLN A 43 -0.41 5.08 0.13
CA GLN A 43 -0.94 4.24 1.20
C GLN A 43 -1.11 2.79 0.75
N LEU A 44 -1.46 2.55 -0.53
CA LEU A 44 -1.55 1.21 -1.11
C LEU A 44 -0.23 0.42 -1.03
N ALA A 45 0.92 1.08 -1.21
CA ALA A 45 2.23 0.41 -1.03
C ALA A 45 2.47 0.01 0.44
N VAL A 46 2.08 0.86 1.39
CA VAL A 46 2.21 0.58 2.83
C VAL A 46 1.34 -0.59 3.23
N GLU A 47 0.09 -0.62 2.75
CA GLU A 47 -0.86 -1.70 3.00
C GLU A 47 -0.36 -3.02 2.40
N THR A 48 0.08 -2.99 1.15
CA THR A 48 0.69 -4.17 0.49
C THR A 48 1.86 -4.71 1.31
N LEU A 49 2.79 -3.85 1.76
CA LEU A 49 3.93 -4.28 2.56
C LEU A 49 3.53 -4.86 3.92
N ARG A 50 2.48 -4.32 4.55
CA ARG A 50 1.95 -4.84 5.82
C ARG A 50 1.35 -6.23 5.62
N ASP A 51 0.57 -6.42 4.57
CA ASP A 51 -0.06 -7.70 4.24
C ASP A 51 0.99 -8.75 3.89
N GLU A 52 1.99 -8.40 3.08
CA GLU A 52 3.14 -9.26 2.77
C GLU A 52 3.84 -9.74 4.05
N ARG A 53 4.11 -8.83 5.00
CA ARG A 53 4.74 -9.18 6.28
C ARG A 53 3.85 -10.07 7.14
N ALA A 54 2.55 -9.78 7.21
CA ALA A 54 1.61 -10.60 7.96
C ALA A 54 1.52 -12.04 7.40
N LEU A 55 1.55 -12.19 6.08
CA LEU A 55 1.59 -13.49 5.41
C LEU A 55 2.88 -14.25 5.73
N ILE A 56 4.04 -13.58 5.68
CA ILE A 56 5.33 -14.19 6.04
C ILE A 56 5.32 -14.66 7.50
N ASP A 57 4.83 -13.84 8.43
CA ASP A 57 4.75 -14.18 9.85
C ASP A 57 3.84 -15.39 10.09
N ALA A 58 2.69 -15.45 9.39
CA ALA A 58 1.79 -16.59 9.45
C ALA A 58 2.45 -17.87 8.92
N TRP A 59 3.14 -17.78 7.77
CA TRP A 59 3.87 -18.90 7.18
C TRP A 59 4.99 -19.41 8.08
N LEU A 60 5.80 -18.52 8.68
CA LEU A 60 6.86 -18.89 9.61
C LEU A 60 6.32 -19.65 10.82
N LYS A 61 5.16 -19.24 11.36
CA LYS A 61 4.49 -19.96 12.45
C LYS A 61 4.03 -21.36 12.02
N CYS A 62 3.57 -21.50 10.77
CA CYS A 62 3.16 -22.79 10.21
C CYS A 62 4.35 -23.75 10.04
N VAL A 63 5.44 -23.28 9.44
CA VAL A 63 6.67 -24.07 9.25
C VAL A 63 7.32 -24.41 10.59
N GLY A 64 7.37 -23.47 11.53
CA GLY A 64 7.86 -23.71 12.88
C GLY A 64 7.06 -24.81 13.62
N ARG A 65 5.74 -24.85 13.41
CA ARG A 65 4.86 -25.91 13.94
C ARG A 65 5.10 -27.26 13.26
N GLN A 66 5.43 -27.28 11.97
CA GLN A 66 5.68 -28.51 11.20
C GLN A 66 6.96 -29.25 11.61
N LYS A 67 7.95 -28.56 12.22
CA LYS A 67 9.18 -29.17 12.72
C LYS A 67 9.03 -29.90 14.08
N MET A 68 7.82 -29.93 14.68
CA MET A 68 7.57 -30.69 15.90
C MET A 68 7.48 -32.21 15.61
N PRO A 69 8.02 -33.09 16.47
CA PRO A 69 8.13 -34.52 16.19
C PRO A 69 6.76 -35.19 16.02
N VAL A 70 6.71 -36.08 15.01
CA VAL A 70 5.53 -36.78 14.46
C VAL A 70 4.66 -37.53 15.51
N ASN A 71 5.18 -37.81 16.71
CA ASN A 71 4.47 -38.57 17.74
C ASN A 71 3.38 -37.81 18.53
N SER A 72 3.22 -36.50 18.35
CA SER A 72 2.22 -35.70 19.10
C SER A 72 0.98 -35.26 18.30
N VAL A 73 0.92 -35.52 16.98
CA VAL A 73 -0.09 -34.88 16.12
C VAL A 73 -1.26 -35.82 15.84
N LYS A 74 -2.08 -36.12 16.85
CA LYS A 74 -3.37 -36.83 16.63
C LYS A 74 -4.52 -35.93 16.20
N ASN A 75 -4.36 -34.61 16.13
CA ASN A 75 -5.37 -33.70 15.57
C ASN A 75 -4.72 -32.38 15.18
N ALA A 76 -4.29 -32.24 13.93
CA ALA A 76 -4.00 -30.93 13.35
C ALA A 76 -4.55 -30.87 11.92
N ALA A 77 -5.81 -31.27 11.77
CA ALA A 77 -6.58 -30.86 10.62
C ALA A 77 -6.97 -29.38 10.80
N HIS A 78 -6.67 -28.59 9.77
CA HIS A 78 -7.24 -27.29 9.46
C HIS A 78 -6.72 -26.05 10.20
N ARG A 79 -5.54 -25.59 9.75
CA ARG A 79 -5.31 -24.26 9.14
C ARG A 79 -3.80 -24.01 9.14
N CYS A 80 -3.15 -24.63 8.17
CA CYS A 80 -2.12 -23.93 7.40
C CYS A 80 -2.81 -23.56 6.08
#